data_AF-A0A5C1A4E5-F1
#
_entry.id   AF-A0A5C1A4E5-F1
#
_cell.length_a   1.000
_cell.length_b   1.000
_cell.length_c   1.000
_cell.angle_alpha   90.00
_cell.angle_beta   90.00
_cell.angle_gamma   90.00
#
_symmetry.space_group_name_H-M   'P 1'
#
loop_
_entity.id
_entity.type
_entity.pdbx_description
1 polymer ?
#
loop_
_entity_poly.entity_id
_entity_poly.type
_entity_poly.pdbx_seq_one_letter_code
_entity_poly.pdbx_strand_id
1 'polypeptide(L)' 'MERLPYSIAPVDPPYPKYPELRLAPVKRFEARLVCYVPTADGIRILRVLHSSSDLDAVFG' A
#
# COMPACT_ATOMS: atom_id res chain seq x y z
N MET A 1 -20.00 6.65 2.45
CA MET A 1 -18.53 6.83 2.57
C MET A 1 -17.94 5.54 3.09
N GLU A 2 -17.31 4.77 2.22
CA GLU A 2 -16.68 3.51 2.58
C GLU A 2 -15.36 3.83 3.33
N ARG A 3 -15.38 3.71 4.66
CA ARG A 3 -14.19 3.84 5.50
C ARG A 3 -13.34 2.59 5.29
N LEU A 4 -12.11 2.76 4.81
CA LEU A 4 -11.11 1.68 4.76
C LEU A 4 -10.98 1.06 6.16
N PRO A 5 -10.98 -0.28 6.28
CA PRO A 5 -10.99 -0.95 7.57
C PRO A 5 -9.75 -0.59 8.36
N TYR A 6 -10.00 -0.18 9.60
CA TYR A 6 -9.02 0.03 10.65
C TYR A 6 -7.95 -1.06 10.70
N SER A 7 -6.70 -0.63 10.86
CA SER A 7 -5.53 -1.41 11.29
C SER A 7 -5.35 -2.77 10.61
N ILE A 8 -4.88 -2.75 9.37
CA ILE A 8 -3.94 -3.78 8.94
C ILE A 8 -2.55 -3.23 9.27
N ALA A 9 -1.77 -4.01 10.02
CA ALA A 9 -0.39 -3.64 10.34
C ALA A 9 0.32 -3.25 9.04
N PRO A 10 0.94 -2.05 8.97
CA PRO A 10 1.68 -1.66 7.79
C PRO A 10 2.69 -2.77 7.50
N VAL A 11 2.59 -3.37 6.31
CA VAL A 11 3.70 -4.14 5.78
C VAL A 11 4.73 -3.09 5.45
N ASP A 12 5.66 -2.82 6.36
CA ASP A 12 6.85 -2.01 6.11
C ASP A 12 7.61 -2.70 4.98
N PRO A 13 7.52 -2.21 3.74
CA PRO A 13 8.32 -2.79 2.69
C PRO A 13 9.74 -2.22 2.85
N PRO A 14 10.80 -2.97 2.49
CA PRO A 14 12.18 -2.54 2.66
C PRO A 14 12.61 -1.52 1.59
N TYR A 15 11.87 -0.41 1.41
CA TYR A 15 12.15 0.59 0.38
C TYR A 15 12.73 1.88 0.99
N PRO A 16 14.04 1.92 1.28
CA PRO A 16 14.69 3.08 1.93
C PRO A 16 14.60 4.37 1.10
N LYS A 17 14.31 4.29 -0.20
CA LYS A 17 14.09 5.46 -1.08
C LYS A 17 12.71 6.10 -0.90
N TYR A 18 11.76 5.40 -0.26
CA TYR A 18 10.37 5.85 -0.12
C TYR A 18 9.88 5.66 1.33
N PRO A 19 10.44 6.38 2.31
CA PRO A 19 10.19 6.16 3.74
C PRO A 19 8.76 6.44 4.19
N GLU A 20 7.98 7.21 3.43
CA GLU A 20 6.58 7.54 3.75
C GLU A 20 5.57 6.56 3.12
N LEU A 21 6.07 5.64 2.28
CA LEU A 21 5.24 4.73 1.50
C LEU A 21 4.68 3.62 2.38
N ARG A 22 3.38 3.36 2.24
CA ARG A 22 2.69 2.27 2.94
C ARG A 22 2.01 1.35 1.95
N LEU A 23 1.97 0.07 2.29
CA LEU A 23 1.24 -0.96 1.55
C LEU A 23 0.13 -1.54 2.43
N ALA A 24 -1.06 -1.71 1.84
CA ALA A 24 -2.16 -2.41 2.47
C ALA A 24 -2.82 -3.40 1.49
N PRO A 25 -3.05 -4.66 1.89
CA PRO A 25 -3.77 -5.61 1.05
C PRO A 25 -5.24 -5.23 0.92
N VAL A 26 -5.81 -5.49 -0.26
CA VAL A 26 -7.23 -5.27 -0.53
C VAL A 26 -8.01 -6.50 -0.08
N LYS A 27 -8.93 -6.34 0.87
CA LYS A 27 -9.80 -7.43 1.34
C LYS A 27 -10.60 -8.00 0.16
N ARG A 28 -10.69 -9.33 0.04
CA ARG A 28 -11.27 -10.10 -1.10
C ARG A 28 -10.46 -10.07 -2.40
N PHE A 29 -9.35 -9.34 -2.44
CA PHE A 29 -8.39 -9.34 -3.55
C PHE A 29 -6.99 -9.50 -2.95
N GLU A 30 -6.73 -10.64 -2.32
CA GLU A 30 -5.51 -10.90 -1.55
C GLU A 30 -4.23 -10.80 -2.39
N ALA A 31 -4.36 -10.95 -3.72
CA ALA A 31 -3.30 -10.72 -4.68
C ALA A 31 -3.09 -9.24 -5.05
N ARG A 32 -3.77 -8.29 -4.40
CA ARG A 32 -3.67 -6.85 -4.67
C ARG A 32 -3.25 -6.05 -3.44
N LEU A 33 -2.35 -5.10 -3.66
CA LEU A 33 -1.86 -4.16 -2.66
C LEU A 33 -2.19 -2.74 -3.07
N VAL A 34 -2.70 -1.94 -2.14
CA VAL A 34 -2.81 -0.48 -2.29
C VAL A 34 -1.51 0.13 -1.79
N CYS A 35 -0.89 0.92 -2.64
CA CYS A 35 0.25 1.76 -2.35
C CYS A 35 -0.23 3.18 -2.07
N TYR A 36 0.08 3.71 -0.89
CA TYR A 36 -0.40 5.02 -0.44
C TYR A 36 0.60 5.73 0.45
N VAL A 37 0.41 7.04 0.59
CA VAL A 37 1.09 7.87 1.61
C VAL A 37 0.04 8.51 2.53
N PRO A 38 0.26 8.58 3.85
CA PRO A 38 -0.60 9.34 4.74
C PRO A 38 -0.48 10.84 4.45
N THR A 39 -1.59 11.57 4.60
CA THR A 39 -1.66 13.03 4.51
C THR A 39 -2.38 13.59 5.73
N ALA A 40 -2.31 14.90 5.96
CA ALA A 40 -3.02 15.54 7.07
C ALA A 40 -4.53 15.24 7.07
N ASP A 41 -5.13 15.11 5.89
CA ASP A 41 -6.56 14.88 5.70
C ASP A 41 -6.94 13.39 5.45
N GLY A 42 -5.97 12.48 5.47
CA GLY A 42 -6.23 11.05 5.23
C GLY A 42 -5.09 10.31 4.55
N ILE A 43 -5.37 9.74 3.37
CA ILE A 43 -4.38 9.01 2.57
C ILE A 43 -4.44 9.45 1.11
N ARG A 44 -3.29 9.47 0.45
CA ARG A 44 -3.16 9.62 -0.99
C ARG A 44 -2.78 8.28 -1.60
N ILE A 45 -3.70 7.68 -2.35
CA ILE A 45 -3.43 6.45 -3.10
C ILE A 45 -2.53 6.81 -4.29
N LEU A 46 -1.41 6.11 -4.41
CA LEU A 46 -0.46 6.28 -5.51
C LEU A 46 -0.71 5.23 -6.59
N ARG A 47 -0.94 3.97 -6.20
CA ARG A 47 -1.14 2.85 -7.13
C ARG A 47 -1.82 1.66 -6.46
N VAL A 48 -2.42 0.78 -7.27
CA VAL A 48 -2.82 -0.57 -6.85
C VAL A 48 -1.94 -1.57 -7.62
N LEU A 49 -1.29 -2.48 -6.91
CA LEU A 49 -0.28 -3.41 -7.40
C LEU A 49 -0.77 -4.85 -7.30
N HIS A 50 -0.30 -5.74 -8.18
CA HIS A 50 -0.40 -7.17 -7.95
C HIS A 50 0.73 -7.64 -7.01
N SER A 51 0.39 -8.30 -5.91
CA SER A 51 1.28 -8.52 -4.76
C SER A 51 2.55 -9.33 -5.07
N SER A 52 2.54 -10.17 -6.11
CA SER A 52 3.65 -11.08 -6.44
C SER A 52 4.56 -10.60 -7.58
N SER A 53 4.09 -9.70 -8.45
CA SER A 53 4.77 -9.41 -9.72
C SER A 53 5.15 -7.95 -9.89
N ASP A 54 4.39 -7.04 -9.30
CA ASP A 54 4.66 -5.61 -9.44
C ASP A 54 5.64 -5.07 -8.40
N LEU A 55 5.76 -5.67 -7.22
CA LEU A 55 6.60 -5.12 -6.14
C LEU A 55 8.09 -5.07 -6.53
N ASP A 56 8.61 -6.16 -7.09
CA ASP A 56 10.00 -6.25 -7.53
C ASP A 56 10.26 -5.33 -8.73
N ALA A 57 9.35 -5.29 -9.70
CA ALA A 57 9.48 -4.44 -10.89
C ALA A 57 9.37 -2.93 -10.61
N VAL A 58 8.65 -2.53 -9.55
CA VAL A 58 8.41 -1.10 -9.22
C VAL A 58 9.42 -0.59 -8.20
N PHE A 59 9.95 -1.45 -7.32
CA PHE A 59 10.78 -1.02 -6.20
C PHE A 59 12.11 -1.78 -6.04
N GLY A 60 12.41 -2.75 -6.91
CA GLY A 60 13.73 -3.37 -7.05
C GLY A 60 14.78 -2.42 -7.62
#